data_AF-A0A520UGH5-F1
#
_entry.id   AF-A0A520UGH5-F1
#
_cell.length_a   1.000
_cell.length_b   1.000
_cell.length_c   1.000
_cell.angle_alpha   90.00
_cell.angle_beta   90.00
_cell.angle_gamma   90.00
#
_symmetry.space_group_name_H-M   'P 1'
#
loop_
_entity.id
_entity.type
_entity.pdbx_description
1 polymer ?
#
loop_
_entity_poly.entity_id
_entity_poly.type
_entity_poly.pdbx_seq_one_letter_code
_entity_poly.pdbx_strand_id
1 'polypeptide(L)'
;MKNFYKLLIVLFIFGATSIQAQDENNPWQISFGAHAVDQEADQGTSFTEFFNVEDNWNISSPFSMFSVSRYLGNSLSLGVGMSFNSISKYATGFEMPEASEYHTADLMLKYSFDNVLDWGDWEPFVGVGPGCTWMGDENWMTGNVTLGMNYWMNERWGLTFQSEYKHSFDDGVMDEGGSMKWSAGVSVKLGGSKSD
;
A
#
# COMPACT_ATOMS: atom_id res chain seq x y z
N MET A 1 12.41 -3.28 -24.43
CA MET A 1 12.89 -4.28 -23.45
C MET A 1 14.40 -4.24 -23.17
N LYS A 2 15.29 -4.03 -24.15
CA LYS A 2 16.76 -4.11 -23.92
C LYS A 2 17.43 -2.97 -23.12
N ASN A 3 16.73 -1.88 -22.84
CA ASN A 3 17.31 -0.71 -22.13
C ASN A 3 16.72 -0.49 -20.74
N PHE A 4 15.69 -1.27 -20.35
CA PHE A 4 14.98 -1.08 -19.08
C PHE A 4 15.75 -1.67 -17.89
N TYR A 5 16.40 -2.83 -18.08
CA TYR A 5 17.27 -3.43 -17.08
C TYR A 5 18.53 -2.58 -16.80
N LYS A 6 19.00 -1.81 -17.79
CA LYS A 6 20.16 -0.93 -17.62
C LYS A 6 19.85 0.26 -16.72
N LEU A 7 18.63 0.80 -16.77
CA LEU A 7 18.18 1.84 -15.85
C LEU A 7 18.10 1.31 -14.41
N LEU A 8 17.59 0.08 -14.26
CA LEU A 8 17.46 -0.62 -12.98
C LEU A 8 18.82 -0.90 -12.32
N ILE A 9 19.84 -1.24 -13.11
CA ILE A 9 21.21 -1.48 -12.64
C ILE A 9 21.92 -0.18 -12.24
N VAL A 10 21.68 0.93 -12.95
CA VAL A 10 22.31 2.23 -12.62
C VAL A 10 21.75 2.81 -11.32
N LEU A 11 20.47 2.54 -11.01
CA LEU A 11 19.81 2.93 -9.77
C LEU A 11 20.35 2.20 -8.52
N PHE A 12 20.93 1.00 -8.68
CA PHE A 12 21.47 0.19 -7.59
C PHE A 12 22.85 0.64 -7.08
N ILE A 13 23.58 1.47 -7.85
CA ILE A 13 25.01 1.75 -7.58
C ILE A 13 25.23 2.94 -6.62
N PHE A 14 24.19 3.70 -6.28
CA PHE A 14 24.32 4.87 -5.40
C PHE A 14 23.60 4.69 -4.05
N GLY A 15 24.35 4.28 -3.02
CA GLY A 15 23.90 4.45 -1.64
C GLY A 15 24.55 3.47 -0.66
N ALA A 16 25.75 3.80 -0.20
CA ALA A 16 26.41 3.09 0.90
C ALA A 16 26.82 4.09 1.98
N THR A 17 25.86 4.52 2.79
CA THR A 17 26.02 5.06 4.15
C THR A 17 24.73 4.75 4.94
N SER A 18 24.78 4.92 6.26
CA SER A 18 23.83 4.42 7.27
C SER A 18 22.34 4.54 6.90
N ILE A 19 21.65 3.41 6.94
CA ILE A 19 20.25 3.22 6.56
C ILE A 19 19.34 3.77 7.67
N GLN A 20 18.75 4.94 7.46
CA GLN A 20 17.75 5.51 8.38
C GLN A 20 16.37 5.51 7.71
N ALA A 21 15.33 5.23 8.51
CA ALA A 21 13.89 5.27 8.20
C ALA A 21 13.43 6.66 7.65
N GLN A 22 12.14 6.84 7.35
CA GLN A 22 11.65 8.18 6.99
C GLN A 22 11.82 9.12 8.20
N ASP A 23 12.54 10.23 8.03
CA ASP A 23 12.94 11.10 9.14
C ASP A 23 12.89 12.59 8.78
N GLU A 24 13.36 13.47 9.68
CA GLU A 24 13.37 14.92 9.45
C GLU A 24 14.24 15.33 8.25
N ASN A 25 15.28 14.55 7.94
CA ASN A 25 16.21 14.83 6.86
C ASN A 25 15.66 14.35 5.50
N ASN A 26 14.89 13.27 5.49
CA ASN A 26 14.25 12.66 4.33
C ASN A 26 12.71 12.65 4.50
N PRO A 27 12.06 13.84 4.60
CA PRO A 27 10.67 13.92 5.02
C PRO A 27 9.68 13.33 4.03
N TRP A 28 10.00 13.21 2.75
CA TRP A 28 9.05 12.72 1.75
C TRP A 28 9.34 11.26 1.41
N GLN A 29 8.30 10.44 1.32
CA GLN A 29 8.36 9.09 0.77
C GLN A 29 7.35 8.97 -0.36
N ILE A 30 7.81 8.52 -1.53
CA ILE A 30 6.97 8.22 -2.68
C ILE A 30 7.04 6.73 -2.94
N SER A 31 5.89 6.08 -3.12
CA SER A 31 5.81 4.64 -3.38
C SER A 31 5.02 4.36 -4.64
N PHE A 32 5.46 3.37 -5.41
CA PHE A 32 4.74 2.87 -6.58
C PHE A 32 4.84 1.35 -6.65
N GLY A 33 3.75 0.68 -7.01
CA GLY A 33 3.70 -0.78 -6.92
C GLY A 33 2.52 -1.42 -7.62
N ALA A 34 2.36 -2.71 -7.34
CA ALA A 34 1.17 -3.47 -7.66
C ALA A 34 0.38 -3.73 -6.38
N HIS A 35 -0.90 -3.99 -6.54
CA HIS A 35 -1.76 -4.42 -5.45
C HIS A 35 -2.69 -5.55 -5.89
N ALA A 36 -3.19 -6.31 -4.92
CA ALA A 36 -4.24 -7.29 -5.09
C ALA A 36 -5.37 -6.96 -4.12
N VAL A 37 -6.60 -7.13 -4.57
CA VAL A 37 -7.80 -6.91 -3.76
C VAL A 37 -8.51 -8.24 -3.61
N ASP A 38 -8.81 -8.56 -2.35
CA ASP A 38 -9.70 -9.63 -1.95
C ASP A 38 -11.00 -8.98 -1.44
N GLN A 39 -12.09 -9.21 -2.16
CA GLN A 39 -13.44 -8.73 -1.81
C GLN A 39 -14.17 -9.71 -0.88
N GLU A 40 -13.60 -10.87 -0.58
CA GLU A 40 -14.19 -11.91 0.27
C GLU A 40 -13.80 -11.71 1.76
N ALA A 41 -14.19 -10.58 2.35
CA ALA A 41 -14.07 -10.38 3.80
C ALA A 41 -15.46 -10.51 4.47
N ASP A 42 -16.06 -11.69 4.40
CA ASP A 42 -17.28 -12.04 5.14
C ASP A 42 -17.00 -12.14 6.67
N GLN A 43 -18.04 -11.96 7.49
CA GLN A 43 -18.03 -12.11 8.95
C GLN A 43 -17.68 -13.54 9.42
N GLY A 44 -17.62 -14.50 8.49
CA GLY A 44 -17.24 -15.90 8.72
C GLY A 44 -15.81 -16.28 8.28
N THR A 45 -15.06 -15.39 7.62
CA THR A 45 -13.76 -15.71 7.01
C THR A 45 -12.68 -15.96 8.07
N SER A 46 -12.03 -17.13 8.03
CA SER A 46 -10.92 -17.45 8.92
C SER A 46 -9.68 -16.62 8.55
N PHE A 47 -8.86 -16.22 9.54
CA PHE A 47 -7.60 -15.48 9.28
C PHE A 47 -6.69 -16.19 8.26
N THR A 48 -6.81 -17.51 8.14
CA THR A 48 -6.06 -18.34 7.19
C THR A 48 -6.52 -18.21 5.74
N GLU A 49 -7.76 -17.80 5.49
CA GLU A 49 -8.34 -17.68 4.14
C GLU A 49 -7.86 -16.42 3.42
N PHE A 50 -7.44 -15.38 4.16
CA PHE A 50 -6.78 -14.18 3.59
C PHE A 50 -5.45 -14.47 2.85
N PHE A 51 -4.90 -15.68 3.00
CA PHE A 51 -3.67 -16.13 2.32
C PHE A 51 -3.94 -17.07 1.15
N ASN A 52 -5.20 -17.37 0.80
CA ASN A 52 -5.53 -18.25 -0.32
C ASN A 52 -5.55 -17.48 -1.66
N VAL A 53 -4.36 -17.28 -2.22
CA VAL A 53 -4.10 -16.43 -3.40
C VAL A 53 -4.74 -16.93 -4.71
N GLU A 54 -5.00 -18.24 -4.87
CA GLU A 54 -5.42 -18.81 -6.16
C GLU A 54 -6.89 -18.53 -6.51
N ASP A 55 -7.79 -18.48 -5.52
CA ASP A 55 -9.24 -18.45 -5.81
C ASP A 55 -9.83 -17.04 -5.79
N ASN A 56 -9.41 -16.12 -4.90
CA ASN A 56 -10.16 -14.87 -4.64
C ASN A 56 -9.48 -13.55 -5.06
N TRP A 57 -8.17 -13.56 -5.38
CA TRP A 57 -7.43 -12.30 -5.56
C TRP A 57 -7.60 -11.70 -6.97
N ASN A 58 -7.97 -10.42 -7.02
CA ASN A 58 -7.90 -9.62 -8.24
C ASN A 58 -6.55 -8.90 -8.31
N ILE A 59 -5.60 -9.47 -9.05
CA ILE A 59 -4.24 -8.94 -9.19
C ILE A 59 -4.23 -7.83 -10.25
N SER A 60 -3.81 -6.63 -9.84
CA SER A 60 -3.68 -5.49 -10.74
C SER A 60 -2.42 -5.54 -11.63
N SER A 61 -2.40 -4.73 -12.68
CA SER A 61 -1.20 -4.46 -13.48
C SER A 61 -0.06 -3.92 -12.59
N PRO A 62 1.22 -4.18 -12.93
CA PRO A 62 2.32 -3.43 -12.33
C PRO A 62 2.09 -1.92 -12.53
N PHE A 63 2.36 -1.12 -11.48
CA PHE A 63 2.15 0.34 -11.39
C PHE A 63 0.71 0.82 -11.14
N SER A 64 -0.13 -0.05 -10.61
CA SER A 64 -1.51 0.24 -10.22
C SER A 64 -1.68 0.97 -8.89
N MET A 65 -0.62 1.10 -8.09
CA MET A 65 -0.65 1.79 -6.80
C MET A 65 0.38 2.92 -6.78
N PHE A 66 -0.03 4.08 -6.26
CA PHE A 66 0.85 5.21 -5.99
C PHE A 66 0.55 5.81 -4.62
N SER A 67 1.57 6.16 -3.85
CA SER A 67 1.40 6.90 -2.60
C SER A 67 2.50 7.93 -2.37
N VAL A 68 2.15 9.00 -1.67
CA VAL A 68 3.08 10.01 -1.19
C VAL A 68 2.79 10.24 0.29
N SER A 69 3.83 10.22 1.12
CA SER A 69 3.72 10.57 2.53
C SER A 69 4.79 11.55 2.93
N ARG A 70 4.48 12.35 3.96
CA ARG A 70 5.36 13.31 4.56
C ARG A 70 5.52 13.03 6.05
N TYR A 71 6.76 12.97 6.51
CA TYR A 71 7.13 12.89 7.91
C TYR A 71 6.68 14.13 8.66
N LEU A 72 6.07 13.91 9.82
CA LEU A 72 5.56 14.94 10.71
C LEU A 72 6.35 15.06 12.03
N GLY A 73 7.27 14.12 12.29
CA GLY A 73 7.99 14.03 13.57
C GLY A 73 7.55 12.82 14.40
N ASN A 74 8.40 12.39 15.34
CA ASN A 74 8.13 11.29 16.27
C ASN A 74 7.66 9.98 15.59
N SER A 75 8.32 9.57 14.50
CA SER A 75 7.95 8.38 13.71
C SER A 75 6.55 8.44 13.08
N LEU A 76 5.90 9.61 13.06
CA LEU A 76 4.61 9.83 12.42
C LEU A 76 4.78 10.44 11.03
N SER A 77 3.97 9.96 10.09
CA SER A 77 3.86 10.51 8.74
C SER A 77 2.40 10.61 8.32
N LEU A 78 2.07 11.63 7.53
CA LEU A 78 0.77 11.74 6.88
C LEU A 78 0.94 11.51 5.38
N GLY A 79 0.11 10.65 4.81
CA GLY A 79 0.16 10.30 3.40
C GLY A 79 -1.19 10.27 2.72
N VAL A 80 -1.11 10.30 1.40
CA VAL A 80 -2.21 10.07 0.47
C VAL A 80 -1.80 8.96 -0.51
N GLY A 81 -2.71 8.05 -0.79
CA GLY A 81 -2.53 6.94 -1.71
C GLY A 81 -3.67 6.86 -2.71
N MET A 82 -3.38 6.33 -3.89
CA MET A 82 -4.38 5.96 -4.89
C MET A 82 -4.05 4.61 -5.49
N SER A 83 -5.08 3.86 -5.85
CA SER A 83 -4.92 2.56 -6.51
C SER A 83 -5.97 2.31 -7.59
N PHE A 84 -5.60 1.56 -8.63
CA PHE A 84 -6.42 1.29 -9.82
C PHE A 84 -6.37 -0.20 -10.18
N ASN A 85 -7.51 -0.88 -10.22
CA ASN A 85 -7.61 -2.30 -10.54
C ASN A 85 -8.83 -2.57 -11.44
N SER A 86 -8.91 -3.80 -11.94
CA SER A 86 -10.11 -4.36 -12.54
C SER A 86 -10.54 -5.57 -11.73
N ILE A 87 -11.77 -5.54 -11.21
CA ILE A 87 -12.33 -6.60 -10.37
C ILE A 87 -13.20 -7.48 -11.26
N SER A 88 -12.84 -8.74 -11.39
CA SER A 88 -13.58 -9.76 -12.13
C SER A 88 -14.10 -10.88 -11.23
N LYS A 89 -13.50 -11.02 -10.04
CA LYS A 89 -13.91 -11.95 -8.99
C LYS A 89 -14.54 -11.14 -7.85
N TYR A 90 -15.79 -11.41 -7.55
CA TYR A 90 -16.59 -10.71 -6.53
C TYR A 90 -16.86 -11.65 -5.35
N ALA A 91 -17.46 -11.11 -4.28
CA ALA A 91 -17.82 -11.90 -3.10
C ALA A 91 -18.81 -13.03 -3.43
N THR A 92 -18.76 -14.12 -2.66
CA THR A 92 -19.57 -15.32 -2.86
C THR A 92 -21.06 -15.00 -3.03
N GLY A 93 -21.62 -15.35 -4.19
CA GLY A 93 -23.04 -15.15 -4.52
C GLY A 93 -23.34 -13.97 -5.44
N PHE A 94 -22.34 -13.13 -5.75
CA PHE A 94 -22.42 -12.08 -6.75
C PHE A 94 -21.56 -12.41 -7.97
N GLU A 95 -22.19 -12.64 -9.12
CA GLU A 95 -21.50 -12.72 -10.41
C GLU A 95 -21.89 -11.51 -11.24
N MET A 96 -20.94 -10.60 -11.50
CA MET A 96 -21.16 -9.58 -12.53
C MET A 96 -20.76 -10.13 -13.90
N PRO A 97 -21.55 -9.82 -14.96
CA PRO A 97 -21.28 -10.32 -16.30
C PRO A 97 -19.98 -9.79 -16.91
N GLU A 98 -19.45 -8.67 -16.40
CA GLU A 98 -18.21 -8.05 -16.84
C GLU A 98 -17.35 -7.59 -15.66
N ALA A 99 -16.05 -7.41 -15.91
CA ALA A 99 -15.12 -6.90 -14.91
C ALA A 99 -15.37 -5.41 -14.67
N SER A 100 -15.47 -5.01 -13.40
CA SER A 100 -15.69 -3.62 -13.01
C SER A 100 -14.37 -2.90 -12.76
N GLU A 101 -14.27 -1.64 -13.20
CA GLU A 101 -13.17 -0.77 -12.82
C GLU A 101 -13.24 -0.48 -11.32
N TYR A 102 -12.11 -0.60 -10.63
CA TYR A 102 -12.02 -0.40 -9.18
C TYR A 102 -10.91 0.59 -8.85
N HIS A 103 -11.24 1.64 -8.11
CA HIS A 103 -10.31 2.70 -7.76
C HIS A 103 -10.41 3.06 -6.28
N THR A 104 -9.29 3.40 -5.66
CA THR A 104 -9.29 3.93 -4.28
C THR A 104 -8.50 5.21 -4.19
N ALA A 105 -8.90 6.07 -3.27
CA ALA A 105 -8.13 7.22 -2.80
C ALA A 105 -8.17 7.25 -1.27
N ASP A 106 -7.01 7.18 -0.65
CA ASP A 106 -6.87 6.88 0.78
C ASP A 106 -5.98 7.94 1.46
N LEU A 107 -6.41 8.47 2.60
CA LEU A 107 -5.55 9.21 3.51
C LEU A 107 -5.05 8.28 4.60
N MET A 108 -3.79 8.43 5.00
CA MET A 108 -3.15 7.56 5.98
C MET A 108 -2.30 8.35 6.96
N LEU A 109 -2.61 8.23 8.25
CA LEU A 109 -1.68 8.54 9.31
C LEU A 109 -0.87 7.26 9.61
N LYS A 110 0.43 7.30 9.31
CA LYS A 110 1.37 6.19 9.46
C LYS A 110 2.22 6.41 10.71
N TYR A 111 2.38 5.37 11.53
CA TYR A 111 3.37 5.31 12.60
C TYR A 111 4.40 4.21 12.30
N SER A 112 5.67 4.59 12.23
CA SER A 112 6.81 3.70 12.06
C SER A 112 7.34 3.23 13.42
N PHE A 113 7.77 1.96 13.52
CA PHE A 113 8.33 1.38 14.74
C PHE A 113 9.86 1.50 14.84
N ASP A 114 10.48 2.30 13.96
CA ASP A 114 11.92 2.58 13.93
C ASP A 114 12.47 3.15 15.25
N ASN A 115 11.65 3.86 16.02
CA ASN A 115 12.03 4.44 17.30
C ASN A 115 11.86 3.51 18.51
N VAL A 116 11.13 2.39 18.37
CA VAL A 116 10.83 1.48 19.50
C VAL A 116 11.83 0.33 19.56
N LEU A 117 12.23 -0.18 18.41
CA LEU A 117 13.09 -1.35 18.27
C LEU A 117 14.02 -1.14 17.07
N ASP A 118 15.27 -1.56 17.20
CA ASP A 118 16.21 -1.59 16.07
C ASP A 118 15.93 -2.85 15.24
N TRP A 119 15.28 -2.65 14.09
CA TRP A 119 14.95 -3.70 13.11
C TRP A 119 15.99 -3.75 11.96
N GLY A 120 17.10 -3.02 12.07
CA GLY A 120 18.11 -2.88 11.02
C GLY A 120 17.51 -2.20 9.78
N ASP A 121 17.58 -2.89 8.64
CA ASP A 121 17.10 -2.36 7.35
C ASP A 121 15.57 -2.46 7.18
N TRP A 122 14.90 -3.11 8.13
CA TRP A 122 13.46 -3.27 8.14
C TRP A 122 12.81 -2.16 8.97
N GLU A 123 11.70 -1.63 8.48
CA GLU A 123 10.90 -0.61 9.18
C GLU A 123 9.44 -1.06 9.16
N PRO A 124 9.00 -1.78 10.22
CA PRO A 124 7.59 -2.08 10.41
C PRO A 124 6.81 -0.77 10.64
N PHE A 125 5.56 -0.73 10.17
CA PHE A 125 4.66 0.39 10.41
C PHE A 125 3.21 -0.05 10.53
N VAL A 126 2.42 0.77 11.22
CA VAL A 126 0.96 0.72 11.18
C VAL A 126 0.41 2.00 10.58
N GLY A 127 -0.78 1.94 10.01
CA GLY A 127 -1.49 3.08 9.47
C GLY A 127 -2.97 3.03 9.77
N VAL A 128 -3.59 4.20 9.88
CA VAL A 128 -5.05 4.34 9.94
C VAL A 128 -5.48 5.56 9.15
N GLY A 129 -6.67 5.53 8.58
CA GLY A 129 -7.25 6.74 7.98
C GLY A 129 -8.48 6.48 7.12
N PRO A 130 -9.14 7.56 6.67
CA PRO A 130 -10.31 7.46 5.80
C PRO A 130 -9.91 7.20 4.35
N GLY A 131 -10.78 6.54 3.60
CA GLY A 131 -10.63 6.36 2.16
C GLY A 131 -11.96 6.46 1.42
N CYS A 132 -11.88 6.64 0.11
CA CYS A 132 -13.00 6.52 -0.81
C CYS A 132 -12.69 5.42 -1.81
N THR A 133 -13.69 4.58 -2.08
CA THR A 133 -13.62 3.49 -3.05
C THR A 133 -14.66 3.74 -4.13
N TRP A 134 -14.28 3.51 -5.38
CA TRP A 134 -15.17 3.52 -6.53
C TRP A 134 -15.12 2.16 -7.21
N MET A 135 -16.27 1.60 -7.54
CA MET A 135 -16.38 0.37 -8.31
C MET A 135 -17.52 0.48 -9.31
N GLY A 136 -17.20 0.46 -10.61
CA GLY A 136 -18.19 0.75 -11.65
C GLY A 136 -18.82 2.13 -11.44
N ASP A 137 -20.15 2.17 -11.32
CA ASP A 137 -20.92 3.41 -11.08
C ASP A 137 -21.16 3.71 -9.59
N GLU A 138 -20.72 2.83 -8.69
CA GLU A 138 -20.92 2.95 -7.24
C GLU A 138 -19.67 3.53 -6.55
N ASN A 139 -19.88 4.20 -5.42
CA ASN A 139 -18.80 4.69 -4.56
C ASN A 139 -19.22 4.69 -3.10
N TRP A 140 -18.25 4.45 -2.21
CA TRP A 140 -18.47 4.44 -0.77
C TRP A 140 -17.25 4.97 -0.01
N MET A 141 -17.51 5.41 1.23
CA MET A 141 -16.47 5.81 2.16
C MET A 141 -16.02 4.61 3.00
N THR A 142 -14.73 4.61 3.33
CA THR A 142 -14.09 3.52 4.07
C THR A 142 -13.25 4.05 5.24
N GLY A 143 -13.17 3.25 6.30
CA GLY A 143 -12.20 3.39 7.37
C GLY A 143 -11.13 2.32 7.22
N ASN A 144 -9.88 2.73 7.05
CA ASN A 144 -8.79 1.83 6.71
C ASN A 144 -7.86 1.61 7.92
N VAL A 145 -7.42 0.36 8.08
CA VAL A 145 -6.36 -0.03 8.99
C VAL A 145 -5.29 -0.76 8.18
N THR A 146 -4.04 -0.32 8.32
CA THR A 146 -2.90 -0.80 7.55
C THR A 146 -1.84 -1.37 8.47
N LEU A 147 -1.32 -2.54 8.11
CA LEU A 147 -0.08 -3.10 8.64
C LEU A 147 0.90 -3.19 7.48
N GLY A 148 2.13 -2.73 7.68
CA GLY A 148 3.12 -2.77 6.62
C GLY A 148 4.55 -2.84 7.12
N MET A 149 5.43 -3.05 6.16
CA MET A 149 6.85 -3.21 6.39
C MET A 149 7.61 -2.64 5.20
N ASN A 150 8.53 -1.73 5.48
CA ASN A 150 9.52 -1.27 4.51
C ASN A 150 10.82 -2.07 4.69
N TYR A 151 11.49 -2.39 3.59
CA TYR A 151 12.87 -2.87 3.57
C TYR A 151 13.73 -1.88 2.81
N TRP A 152 14.62 -1.19 3.50
CA TRP A 152 15.48 -0.15 2.92
C TRP A 152 16.77 -0.76 2.38
N MET A 153 16.88 -0.85 1.06
CA MET A 153 18.08 -1.36 0.39
C MET A 153 19.25 -0.37 0.50
N ASN A 154 18.94 0.92 0.64
CA ASN A 154 19.87 1.99 0.94
C ASN A 154 19.09 3.20 1.53
N GLU A 155 19.78 4.31 1.77
CA GLU A 155 19.20 5.55 2.34
C GLU A 155 18.02 6.13 1.54
N ARG A 156 17.94 5.82 0.25
CA ARG A 156 16.94 6.39 -0.66
C ARG A 156 15.90 5.39 -1.14
N TRP A 157 16.29 4.15 -1.41
CA TRP A 157 15.47 3.15 -2.08
C TRP A 157 15.08 2.03 -1.13
N GLY A 158 13.81 1.69 -1.12
CA GLY A 158 13.27 0.57 -0.37
C GLY A 158 12.19 -0.18 -1.12
N LEU A 159 11.81 -1.31 -0.56
CA LEU A 159 10.62 -2.07 -0.93
C LEU A 159 9.59 -1.88 0.17
N THR A 160 8.32 -1.78 -0.20
CA THR A 160 7.21 -1.67 0.75
C THR A 160 6.24 -2.79 0.50
N PHE A 161 5.87 -3.46 1.58
CA PHE A 161 4.81 -4.46 1.61
C PHE A 161 3.77 -3.99 2.61
N GLN A 162 2.50 -4.03 2.25
CA GLN A 162 1.42 -3.65 3.15
C GLN A 162 0.17 -4.49 2.93
N SER A 163 -0.58 -4.61 4.01
CA SER A 163 -1.89 -5.21 4.10
C SER A 163 -2.83 -4.17 4.69
N GLU A 164 -3.93 -3.89 4.01
CA GLU A 164 -4.87 -2.83 4.35
C GLU A 164 -6.28 -3.40 4.38
N TYR A 165 -6.89 -3.42 5.55
CA TYR A 165 -8.31 -3.72 5.72
C TYR A 165 -9.10 -2.42 5.58
N LYS A 166 -10.07 -2.41 4.67
CA LYS A 166 -10.95 -1.27 4.37
C LYS A 166 -12.36 -1.61 4.83
N HIS A 167 -12.81 -1.02 5.93
CA HIS A 167 -14.18 -1.19 6.39
C HIS A 167 -15.10 -0.21 5.68
N SER A 168 -16.14 -0.69 4.99
CA SER A 168 -17.15 0.16 4.38
C SER A 168 -18.09 0.74 5.43
N PHE A 169 -18.43 2.03 5.28
CA PHE A 169 -19.47 2.68 6.09
C PHE A 169 -20.84 2.74 5.40
N ASP A 170 -20.95 2.20 4.19
CA ASP A 170 -22.20 2.15 3.44
C ASP A 170 -22.72 0.71 3.37
N ASP A 171 -24.02 0.53 3.55
CA ASP A 171 -24.72 -0.77 3.54
C ASP A 171 -25.07 -1.18 2.10
N GLY A 172 -24.12 -1.03 1.18
CA GLY A 172 -24.26 -1.33 -0.25
C GLY A 172 -24.19 -2.83 -0.54
N VAL A 173 -24.94 -3.27 -1.56
CA VAL A 173 -25.05 -4.69 -1.96
C VAL A 173 -23.71 -5.29 -2.45
N MET A 174 -22.74 -4.43 -2.77
CA MET A 174 -21.44 -4.82 -3.34
C MET A 174 -20.30 -4.99 -2.31
N ASP A 175 -20.53 -4.68 -1.03
CA ASP A 175 -19.52 -4.74 0.04
C ASP A 175 -20.18 -5.03 1.41
N GLU A 176 -20.43 -6.31 1.73
CA GLU A 176 -21.10 -6.77 2.96
C GLU A 176 -20.20 -6.71 4.23
N GLY A 177 -19.25 -5.78 4.33
CA GLY A 177 -18.53 -5.54 5.59
C GLY A 177 -17.08 -5.05 5.49
N GLY A 178 -16.51 -4.99 4.30
CA GLY A 178 -15.17 -4.47 4.03
C GLY A 178 -14.40 -5.30 3.01
N SER A 179 -13.21 -4.82 2.64
CA SER A 179 -12.30 -5.48 1.70
C SER A 179 -10.87 -5.50 2.21
N MET A 180 -10.09 -6.48 1.76
CA MET A 180 -8.67 -6.60 2.09
C MET A 180 -7.81 -6.29 0.87
N LYS A 181 -6.85 -5.37 1.02
CA LYS A 181 -5.92 -4.97 -0.03
C LYS A 181 -4.49 -5.30 0.37
N TRP A 182 -3.82 -6.07 -0.47
CA TRP A 182 -2.40 -6.38 -0.33
C TRP A 182 -1.62 -5.59 -1.37
N SER A 183 -0.51 -4.96 -1.00
CA SER A 183 0.34 -4.30 -1.98
C SER A 183 1.82 -4.48 -1.73
N ALA A 184 2.55 -4.46 -2.84
CA ALA A 184 4.00 -4.57 -2.89
C ALA A 184 4.54 -3.56 -3.91
N GLY A 185 5.55 -2.79 -3.52
CA GLY A 185 6.07 -1.72 -4.35
C GLY A 185 7.46 -1.27 -3.99
N VAL A 186 7.98 -0.35 -4.81
CA VAL A 186 9.24 0.36 -4.56
C VAL A 186 8.90 1.67 -3.88
N SER A 187 9.68 2.01 -2.86
CA SER A 187 9.62 3.27 -2.12
C SER A 187 10.89 4.07 -2.30
N VAL A 188 10.73 5.38 -2.42
CA VAL A 188 11.81 6.35 -2.57
C VAL A 188 11.66 7.44 -1.53
N LYS A 189 12.71 7.62 -0.71
CA LYS A 189 12.86 8.75 0.20
C LYS A 189 13.40 9.97 -0.54
N LEU A 190 12.82 11.12 -0.24
CA LEU A 190 13.15 12.40 -0.82
C LEU A 190 13.25 13.47 0.26
N GLY A 191 14.15 14.41 0.01
CA GLY A 191 14.57 15.40 1.00
C GLY A 191 15.93 15.02 1.57
N GLY A 192 16.68 16.04 1.93
CA GLY A 192 18.08 15.97 2.28
C GLY A 192 18.68 17.29 1.89
N SER A 193 18.55 18.29 2.77
CA SER A 193 19.51 19.39 2.68
C SER A 193 20.85 18.79 3.05
N LYS A 194 21.84 18.95 2.19
CA LYS A 194 23.23 18.89 2.65
C LYS A 194 23.41 20.01 3.67
N SER A 195 23.20 19.72 4.93
CA SER A 195 23.96 20.35 5.99
C SER A 195 25.17 19.46 6.25
N ASP A 196 26.28 19.93 5.67
CA ASP A 196 27.69 19.58 5.84
C ASP A 196 28.33 18.66 4.79
#